data_AF-A0A1A0JNM0-F1
#
_entry.id   AF-A0A1A0JNM0-F1
#
_cell.length_a   1.000
_cell.length_b   1.000
_cell.length_c   1.000
_cell.angle_alpha   90.00
_cell.angle_beta   90.00
_cell.angle_gamma   90.00
#
_symmetry.space_group_name_H-M   'P 1'
#
loop_
_entity.id
_entity.type
_entity.pdbx_description
1 polymer ?
#
loop_
_entity_poly.entity_id
_entity_poly.type
_entity_poly.pdbx_seq_one_letter_code
_entity_poly.pdbx_strand_id
1 'polypeptide(L)'
;MICESIERISRFTHTGTTIEHELQQHGVRLLAADEPFTLATNGIRKQKVATQVLTRRVKQSIAEFYVTEMLEKSWDGFAVHTEAGYNVGKPPYGYRAKPVPHPVPAKRARGHKKTRLEPDPIQGPVVQKIFRWRWEENLSHQAIADRLN
;
A
#
# COMPACT_ATOMS: atom_id res chain seq x y z
N MET A 1 1.70 -4.22 28.23
CA MET A 1 1.94 -3.40 27.02
C MET A 1 0.85 -2.35 26.93
N ILE A 2 1.17 -1.11 26.59
CA ILE A 2 0.19 -0.02 26.46
C ILE A 2 0.27 0.55 25.04
N CYS A 3 -0.87 0.80 24.43
CA CYS A 3 -1.00 1.53 23.17
C CYS A 3 -2.00 2.67 23.31
N GLU A 4 -1.94 3.65 22.39
CA GLU A 4 -2.90 4.76 22.34
C GLU A 4 -4.33 4.26 22.08
N SER A 5 -4.49 3.43 21.05
CA SER A 5 -5.74 2.79 20.65
C SER A 5 -5.48 1.38 20.12
N ILE A 6 -6.47 0.50 20.14
CA ILE A 6 -6.32 -0.88 19.67
C ILE A 6 -5.99 -0.97 18.17
N GLU A 7 -6.48 -0.02 17.35
CA GLU A 7 -6.18 0.05 15.91
C GLU A 7 -4.72 0.44 15.62
N ARG A 8 -3.95 0.87 16.63
CA ARG A 8 -2.52 1.23 16.46
C ARG A 8 -1.58 0.03 16.58
N ILE A 9 -2.06 -1.14 16.99
CA ILE A 9 -1.22 -2.33 17.12
C ILE A 9 -0.88 -2.96 15.76
N SER A 10 -1.78 -2.80 14.77
CA SER A 10 -1.65 -3.38 13.44
C SER A 10 -2.59 -2.67 12.46
N ARG A 11 -2.19 -2.63 11.18
CA ARG A 11 -3.03 -2.15 10.07
C ARG A 11 -4.08 -3.16 9.62
N PHE A 12 -3.85 -4.45 9.89
CA PHE A 12 -4.73 -5.56 9.51
C PHE A 12 -5.34 -6.19 10.74
N THR A 13 -6.66 -6.44 10.71
CA THR A 13 -7.39 -7.00 11.85
C THR A 13 -6.83 -8.36 12.24
N HIS A 14 -6.52 -9.24 11.28
CA HIS A 14 -5.94 -10.56 11.55
C HIS A 14 -4.71 -10.49 12.45
N THR A 15 -3.68 -9.75 12.04
CA THR A 15 -2.44 -9.57 12.82
C THR A 15 -2.72 -8.91 14.18
N GLY A 16 -3.64 -7.94 14.24
CA GLY A 16 -4.03 -7.33 15.51
C GLY A 16 -4.63 -8.34 16.49
N THR A 17 -5.53 -9.21 16.02
CA THR A 17 -6.12 -10.26 16.85
C THR A 17 -5.13 -11.35 17.25
N THR A 18 -4.15 -11.65 16.40
CA THR A 18 -3.07 -12.59 16.70
C THR A 18 -2.19 -12.03 17.82
N ILE A 19 -1.76 -10.77 17.73
CA ILE A 19 -0.98 -10.10 18.78
C ILE A 19 -1.77 -10.09 20.10
N GLU A 20 -3.07 -9.78 20.06
CA GLU A 20 -3.93 -9.83 21.25
C GLU A 20 -3.94 -11.23 21.89
N HIS A 21 -4.08 -12.27 21.06
CA HIS A 21 -4.11 -13.66 21.51
C HIS A 21 -2.77 -14.09 22.11
N GLU A 22 -1.66 -13.82 21.44
CA GLU A 22 -0.32 -14.18 21.90
C GLU A 22 0.04 -13.50 23.22
N LEU A 23 -0.24 -12.20 23.34
CA LEU A 23 -0.02 -11.46 24.60
C LEU A 23 -0.85 -12.07 25.73
N GLN A 24 -2.10 -12.43 25.46
CA GLN A 24 -2.97 -13.09 26.44
C GLN A 24 -2.43 -14.46 26.87
N GLN A 25 -1.93 -15.28 25.94
CA GLN A 25 -1.33 -16.59 26.24
C GLN A 25 -0.09 -16.46 27.14
N HIS A 26 0.68 -15.39 26.98
CA HIS A 26 1.84 -15.10 27.82
C HIS A 26 1.51 -14.34 29.12
N GLY A 27 0.22 -14.17 29.45
CA GLY A 27 -0.21 -13.43 30.65
C GLY A 27 0.09 -11.93 30.60
N VAL A 28 0.48 -11.40 29.42
CA VAL A 28 0.75 -9.99 29.21
C VAL A 28 -0.54 -9.27 28.84
N ARG A 29 -0.91 -8.29 29.65
CA ARG A 29 -2.09 -7.49 29.37
C ARG A 29 -1.79 -6.41 28.32
N LEU A 30 -2.61 -6.36 27.27
CA LEU A 30 -2.66 -5.27 26.30
C LEU A 30 -3.72 -4.24 26.72
N LEU A 31 -3.28 -3.02 27.01
CA LEU A 31 -4.13 -1.90 27.39
C LEU A 31 -4.13 -0.84 26.29
N ALA A 32 -5.32 -0.42 25.86
CA ALA A 32 -5.49 0.75 25.00
C ALA A 32 -5.91 1.94 25.87
N ALA A 33 -5.25 3.09 25.70
CA ALA A 33 -5.47 4.28 26.52
C ALA A 33 -6.86 4.90 26.32
N ASP A 34 -7.45 4.69 25.14
CA ASP A 34 -8.79 5.15 24.75
C ASP A 34 -9.93 4.18 25.13
N GLU A 35 -9.63 3.16 25.94
CA GLU A 35 -10.61 2.20 26.46
C GLU A 35 -10.63 2.23 27.99
N PRO A 36 -11.81 2.09 28.62
CA PRO A 36 -11.86 1.95 30.07
C PRO A 36 -11.20 0.62 30.48
N PHE A 37 -10.21 0.70 31.37
CA PHE A 37 -9.59 -0.47 31.98
C PHE A 37 -9.49 -0.31 33.50
N THR A 38 -9.67 -1.42 34.22
CA THR A 38 -9.44 -1.48 35.67
C THR A 38 -8.14 -2.23 35.94
N LEU A 39 -7.22 -1.60 36.66
CA LEU A 39 -6.07 -2.25 37.28
C LEU A 39 -6.57 -2.81 38.61
N ALA A 40 -7.16 -4.00 38.61
CA ALA A 40 -7.72 -4.55 39.84
C ALA A 40 -6.60 -4.79 40.86
N THR A 41 -6.60 -4.05 41.97
CA THR A 41 -5.65 -4.20 43.09
C THR A 41 -6.04 -5.32 44.05
N ASN A 42 -7.30 -5.76 44.06
CA ASN A 42 -7.81 -6.79 44.98
C ASN A 42 -8.45 -7.96 44.21
N GLY A 43 -7.71 -9.07 44.16
CA GLY A 43 -7.92 -10.23 43.28
C GLY A 43 -9.02 -11.22 43.69
N ILE A 44 -10.29 -10.80 43.73
CA ILE A 44 -11.40 -11.73 44.07
C ILE A 44 -12.36 -12.00 42.90
N ARG A 45 -12.42 -11.14 41.85
CA ARG A 45 -13.30 -11.36 40.70
C ARG A 45 -12.59 -11.18 39.36
N LYS A 46 -12.79 -12.12 38.44
CA LYS A 46 -12.37 -11.97 37.03
C LYS A 46 -13.00 -10.71 36.44
N GLN A 47 -12.19 -9.91 35.75
CA GLN A 47 -12.64 -8.71 35.08
C GLN A 47 -13.58 -9.06 33.92
N LYS A 48 -14.69 -8.32 33.79
CA LYS A 48 -15.61 -8.44 32.66
C LYS A 48 -14.98 -7.77 31.44
N VAL A 49 -14.69 -8.55 30.40
CA VAL A 49 -13.97 -8.08 29.18
C VAL A 49 -14.82 -8.12 27.90
N ALA A 50 -16.04 -8.66 27.94
CA ALA A 50 -16.86 -8.87 26.74
C ALA A 50 -17.13 -7.57 25.96
N THR A 51 -17.58 -6.51 26.63
CA THR A 51 -17.81 -5.20 26.01
C THR A 51 -16.53 -4.61 25.42
N GLN A 52 -15.40 -4.77 26.11
CA GLN A 52 -14.10 -4.30 25.63
C GLN A 52 -13.70 -5.01 24.34
N VAL A 53 -13.84 -6.34 24.28
CA VAL A 53 -13.54 -7.11 23.07
C VAL A 53 -14.43 -6.67 21.91
N LEU A 54 -15.73 -6.45 22.15
CA LEU A 54 -16.64 -5.95 21.10
C LEU A 54 -16.21 -4.57 20.59
N THR A 55 -15.94 -3.62 21.49
CA THR A 55 -15.46 -2.28 21.13
C THR A 55 -14.18 -2.36 20.30
N ARG A 56 -13.26 -3.26 20.68
CA ARG A 56 -12.00 -3.46 19.94
C ARG A 56 -12.22 -3.94 18.52
N ARG A 57 -13.09 -4.93 18.33
CA ARG A 57 -13.40 -5.46 17.00
C ARG A 57 -14.05 -4.39 16.11
N VAL A 58 -14.95 -3.58 16.66
CA VAL A 58 -15.55 -2.45 15.93
C VAL A 58 -14.48 -1.44 15.50
N LYS A 59 -13.59 -1.02 16.41
CA LYS A 59 -12.49 -0.09 16.08
C LYS A 59 -11.57 -0.66 15.00
N GLN A 60 -11.16 -1.93 15.14
CA GLN A 60 -10.31 -2.61 14.15
C GLN A 60 -10.98 -2.70 12.77
N SER A 61 -12.25 -3.09 12.71
CA SER A 61 -13.02 -3.15 11.46
C SER A 61 -13.13 -1.78 10.78
N ILE A 62 -13.39 -0.72 11.55
CA ILE A 62 -13.49 0.64 11.01
C ILE A 62 -12.14 1.11 10.47
N ALA A 63 -11.04 0.87 11.20
CA ALA A 63 -9.71 1.25 10.75
C ALA A 63 -9.32 0.55 9.44
N GLU A 64 -9.59 -0.75 9.33
CA GLU A 64 -9.32 -1.54 8.13
C GLU A 64 -10.19 -1.10 6.94
N PHE A 65 -11.46 -0.78 7.19
CA PHE A 65 -12.34 -0.18 6.20
C PHE A 65 -11.76 1.13 5.65
N TYR A 66 -11.36 2.07 6.52
CA TYR A 66 -10.81 3.35 6.08
C TYR A 66 -9.56 3.22 5.22
N VAL A 67 -8.65 2.30 5.57
CA VAL A 67 -7.45 2.04 4.76
C VAL A 67 -7.84 1.49 3.39
N THR A 68 -8.78 0.54 3.36
CA THR A 68 -9.24 -0.09 2.11
C THR A 68 -9.92 0.93 1.21
N GLU A 69 -10.87 1.69 1.74
CA GLU A 69 -11.60 2.75 1.01
C GLU A 69 -10.64 3.82 0.47
N MET A 70 -9.63 4.22 1.25
CA MET A 70 -8.63 5.19 0.82
C MET A 70 -7.78 4.64 -0.35
N LEU A 71 -7.39 3.38 -0.29
CA LEU A 71 -6.64 2.72 -1.36
C LEU A 71 -7.47 2.60 -2.64
N GLU A 72 -8.74 2.22 -2.53
CA GLU A 72 -9.69 2.16 -3.65
C GLU A 72 -9.80 3.53 -4.34
N LYS A 73 -10.12 4.58 -3.59
CA LYS A 73 -10.22 5.95 -4.14
C LYS A 73 -8.92 6.44 -4.78
N SER A 74 -7.78 6.06 -4.19
CA SER A 74 -6.46 6.41 -4.75
C SER A 74 -6.20 5.68 -6.07
N TRP A 75 -6.54 4.39 -6.12
CA TRP A 75 -6.43 3.57 -7.33
C TRP A 75 -7.36 4.04 -8.44
N ASP A 76 -8.60 4.39 -8.13
CA ASP A 76 -9.55 4.97 -9.08
C ASP A 76 -8.98 6.25 -9.70
N GLY A 77 -8.36 7.12 -8.88
CA GLY A 77 -7.67 8.31 -9.36
C GLY A 77 -6.53 8.01 -10.33
N PHE A 78 -5.74 6.96 -10.07
CA PHE A 78 -4.67 6.51 -10.96
C PHE A 78 -5.21 5.85 -12.23
N ALA A 79 -6.28 5.07 -12.15
CA ALA A 79 -6.94 4.45 -13.29
C ALA A 79 -7.43 5.51 -14.27
N VAL A 80 -8.18 6.51 -13.79
CA VAL A 80 -8.67 7.64 -14.61
C VAL A 80 -7.52 8.38 -15.31
N HIS A 81 -6.39 8.56 -14.63
CA HIS A 81 -5.22 9.21 -15.24
C HIS A 81 -4.54 8.34 -16.30
N THR A 82 -4.46 7.04 -16.06
CA THR A 82 -3.88 6.06 -16.98
C THR A 82 -4.74 5.91 -18.22
N GLU A 83 -6.07 5.79 -18.07
CA GLU A 83 -7.04 5.74 -19.18
C GLU A 83 -6.99 6.99 -20.06
N ALA A 84 -6.77 8.17 -19.47
CA ALA A 84 -6.53 9.41 -20.20
C ALA A 84 -5.14 9.48 -20.90
N GLY A 85 -4.34 8.43 -20.80
CA GLY A 85 -3.02 8.30 -21.41
C GLY A 85 -1.92 9.07 -20.69
N TYR A 86 -2.13 9.45 -19.41
CA TYR A 86 -1.08 10.07 -18.61
C TYR A 86 -0.24 9.01 -17.90
N ASN A 87 1.07 9.26 -17.83
CA ASN A 87 1.97 8.47 -17.02
C ASN A 87 1.73 8.74 -15.54
N VAL A 88 1.65 7.67 -14.76
CA VAL A 88 1.54 7.68 -13.30
C VAL A 88 2.80 7.05 -12.74
N GLY A 89 3.56 7.81 -11.94
CA GLY A 89 4.79 7.33 -11.31
C GLY A 89 6.02 7.34 -12.25
N LYS A 90 6.98 6.44 -11.95
CA LYS A 90 8.25 6.34 -12.66
C LYS A 90 8.05 5.63 -14.01
N PRO A 91 8.53 6.20 -15.14
CA PRO A 91 8.50 5.50 -16.42
C PRO A 91 9.23 4.14 -16.37
N PRO A 92 8.66 3.09 -16.99
CA PRO A 92 9.33 1.80 -17.10
C PRO A 92 10.54 1.88 -18.05
N TYR A 93 11.48 0.95 -17.92
CA TYR A 93 12.64 0.86 -18.82
C TYR A 93 12.19 0.73 -20.28
N GLY A 94 12.85 1.45 -21.18
CA GLY A 94 12.43 1.55 -22.59
C GLY A 94 11.46 2.70 -22.88
N TYR A 95 10.99 3.41 -21.85
CA TYR A 95 10.15 4.60 -21.97
C TYR A 95 10.72 5.76 -21.15
N ARG A 96 10.40 6.98 -21.57
CA ARG A 96 10.70 8.20 -20.83
C ARG A 96 9.44 9.05 -20.64
N ALA A 97 9.46 9.89 -19.60
CA ALA A 97 8.36 10.81 -19.32
C ALA A 97 8.45 12.03 -20.26
N LYS A 98 7.46 12.19 -21.14
CA LYS A 98 7.27 13.39 -21.95
C LYS A 98 6.39 14.40 -21.21
N PRO A 99 6.90 15.56 -20.77
CA PRO A 99 6.06 16.57 -20.14
C PRO A 99 5.03 17.12 -21.12
N VAL A 100 3.78 17.23 -20.68
CA VAL A 100 2.67 17.83 -21.42
C VAL A 100 1.96 18.87 -20.56
N PRO A 101 1.36 19.92 -21.15
CA PRO A 101 0.58 20.90 -20.39
C PRO A 101 -0.53 20.22 -19.58
N HIS A 102 -0.74 20.67 -18.33
CA HIS A 102 -1.80 20.11 -17.50
C HIS A 102 -3.18 20.41 -18.13
N PRO A 103 -4.12 19.44 -18.20
CA PRO A 103 -5.41 19.64 -18.86
C PRO A 103 -6.22 20.77 -18.21
N VAL A 104 -6.24 20.85 -16.88
CA VAL A 104 -6.90 21.92 -16.11
C VAL A 104 -6.14 23.25 -16.20
N PRO A 105 -6.76 24.36 -16.69
CA PRO A 105 -6.10 25.66 -16.85
C PRO A 105 -5.53 26.23 -15.55
N ALA A 106 -6.27 26.18 -14.45
CA ALA A 106 -5.81 26.70 -13.16
C ALA A 106 -4.52 26.03 -12.67
N LYS A 107 -4.39 24.71 -12.86
CA LYS A 107 -3.17 23.96 -12.51
C LYS A 107 -2.02 24.28 -13.47
N ARG A 108 -2.32 24.48 -14.76
CA ARG A 108 -1.34 24.88 -15.78
C ARG A 108 -0.78 26.29 -15.50
N ALA A 109 -1.61 27.24 -15.11
CA ALA A 109 -1.20 28.60 -14.73
C ALA A 109 -0.27 28.60 -13.52
N ARG A 110 -0.41 27.62 -12.61
CA ARG A 110 0.51 27.38 -11.49
C ARG A 110 1.80 26.63 -11.88
N GLY A 111 2.02 26.39 -13.18
CA GLY A 111 3.21 25.71 -13.69
C GLY A 111 3.16 24.18 -13.60
N HIS A 112 2.06 23.57 -13.13
CA HIS A 112 1.96 22.12 -13.09
C HIS A 112 1.90 21.53 -14.50
N LYS A 113 2.57 20.40 -14.68
CA LYS A 113 2.58 19.60 -15.91
C LYS A 113 2.09 18.19 -15.61
N LYS A 114 1.56 17.51 -16.63
CA LYS A 114 1.42 16.05 -16.61
C LYS A 114 2.51 15.44 -17.46
N THR A 115 2.67 14.13 -17.40
CA THR A 115 3.58 13.41 -18.27
C THR A 115 2.82 12.35 -19.05
N ARG A 116 3.30 12.03 -20.26
CA ARG A 116 2.91 10.84 -21.01
C ARG A 116 4.14 9.96 -21.19
N LEU A 117 3.94 8.68 -21.45
CA LEU A 117 5.03 7.79 -21.83
C LEU A 117 5.33 7.98 -23.32
N GLU A 118 6.60 8.14 -23.66
CA GLU A 118 7.09 8.00 -25.03
C GLU A 118 8.26 7.01 -25.05
N PRO A 119 8.42 6.22 -26.13
CA PRO A 119 9.56 5.31 -26.25
C PRO A 119 10.87 6.07 -26.10
N ASP A 120 11.76 5.53 -25.26
CA ASP A 120 13.10 6.09 -25.11
C ASP A 120 13.94 5.75 -26.35
N PRO A 121 14.63 6.72 -26.96
CA PRO A 121 15.38 6.48 -28.20
C PRO A 121 16.59 5.55 -28.02
N ILE A 122 17.08 5.39 -26.78
CA ILE A 122 18.24 4.54 -26.46
C ILE A 122 17.75 3.22 -25.88
N GLN A 123 16.88 3.26 -24.85
CA GLN A 123 16.43 2.05 -24.15
C GLN A 123 15.33 1.31 -24.91
N GLY A 124 14.47 2.01 -25.66
CA GLY A 124 13.37 1.42 -26.41
C GLY A 124 13.84 0.37 -27.44
N PRO A 125 14.85 0.67 -28.28
CA PRO A 125 15.43 -0.32 -29.19
C PRO A 125 16.05 -1.54 -28.49
N VAL A 126 16.54 -1.40 -27.26
CA VAL A 126 17.07 -2.52 -26.47
C VAL A 126 15.96 -3.50 -26.10
N VAL A 127 14.80 -3.00 -25.65
CA VAL A 127 13.63 -3.84 -25.34
C VAL A 127 13.14 -4.59 -26.58
N GLN A 128 13.09 -3.92 -27.74
CA GLN A 128 12.73 -4.57 -29.00
C GLN A 128 13.73 -5.67 -29.39
N LYS A 129 15.04 -5.43 -29.22
CA LYS A 129 16.10 -6.41 -29.48
C LYS A 129 15.97 -7.63 -28.56
N ILE A 130 15.73 -7.42 -27.26
CA ILE A 130 15.47 -8.50 -26.29
C ILE A 130 14.29 -9.36 -26.73
N PHE A 131 13.16 -8.73 -27.09
CA PHE A 131 11.97 -9.46 -27.55
C PHE A 131 12.26 -10.28 -28.81
N ARG A 132 12.96 -9.68 -29.78
CA ARG A 132 13.35 -10.36 -31.02
C ARG A 132 14.21 -11.59 -30.75
N TRP A 133 15.25 -11.47 -29.94
CA TRP A 133 16.10 -12.59 -29.55
C TRP A 133 15.34 -13.69 -28.81
N ARG A 134 14.39 -13.30 -27.96
CA ARG A 134 13.58 -14.26 -27.22
C ARG A 134 12.61 -15.03 -28.12
N TRP A 135 12.07 -14.38 -29.14
CA TRP A 135 11.05 -14.93 -30.03
C TRP A 135 11.65 -15.67 -31.24
N GLU A 136 12.55 -15.02 -31.97
CA GLU A 136 13.13 -15.56 -33.21
C GLU A 136 14.26 -16.56 -32.92
N GLU A 137 15.14 -16.24 -31.97
CA GLU A 137 16.32 -17.06 -31.65
C GLU A 137 16.08 -18.02 -30.47
N ASN A 138 14.93 -17.95 -29.81
CA ASN A 138 14.58 -18.74 -28.62
C ASN A 138 15.65 -18.68 -27.50
N LEU A 139 16.36 -17.56 -27.37
CA LEU A 139 17.39 -17.42 -26.35
C LEU A 139 16.79 -17.43 -24.94
N SER A 140 17.52 -18.05 -24.01
CA SER A 140 17.22 -17.98 -22.58
C SER A 140 17.46 -16.56 -22.04
N HIS A 141 16.84 -16.21 -20.91
CA HIS A 141 17.05 -14.90 -20.29
C HIS A 141 18.54 -14.66 -19.93
N GLN A 142 19.25 -15.71 -19.51
CA GLN A 142 20.68 -15.62 -19.20
C GLN A 142 21.50 -15.32 -20.47
N ALA A 143 21.26 -16.05 -21.55
CA ALA A 143 21.96 -15.83 -22.82
C ALA A 143 21.72 -14.42 -23.39
N ILE A 144 20.51 -13.88 -23.20
CA ILE A 144 20.20 -12.49 -23.57
C ILE A 144 20.98 -11.51 -22.70
N ALA A 145 21.02 -11.71 -21.38
CA ALA A 145 21.74 -10.85 -20.46
C ALA A 145 23.25 -10.84 -20.76
N ASP A 146 23.85 -12.01 -20.97
CA ASP A 146 25.27 -12.15 -21.31
C ASP A 146 25.62 -11.44 -22.63
N ARG A 147 24.67 -11.40 -23.58
CA ARG A 147 24.85 -10.73 -24.87
C ARG A 147 24.67 -9.21 -24.81
N LEU A 148 24.01 -8.68 -23.78
CA LEU A 148 23.85 -7.25 -23.56
C LEU A 148 25.00 -6.60 -22.77
N ASN A 149 25.79 -7.42 -22.06
CA ASN A 149 26.98 -7.01 -21.31
C ASN A 149 28.23 -7.05 -22.19
#